data_AF-A0A9D0AUZ2-F1
#
_entry.id   AF-A0A9D0AUZ2-F1
#
_cell.length_a   1.000
_cell.length_b   1.000
_cell.length_c   1.000
_cell.angle_alpha   90.00
_cell.angle_beta   90.00
_cell.angle_gamma   90.00
#
_symmetry.space_group_name_H-M   'P 1'
#
loop_
_entity.id
_entity.type
_entity.pdbx_description
1 polymer ?
#
loop_
_entity_poly.entity_id
_entity_poly.type
_entity_poly.pdbx_seq_one_letter_code
_entity_poly.pdbx_strand_id
1 'polypeptide(L)'
;MTTDTKRITKTTLNKLAQSIYGTSAYCEHIRSMRRGWYLYNADEMTFIGINANEAFKYLEAIPKPATTSPEKMLDILAKKFPNCIFKDTTKIRPLQRYIHKKIYAALDKKYSKEEILAALVLYTQSTIYCEQLAKGGYRINLAGEPCETISQLHQADAQARLVGKRPMRLIKKKKVKQSKEPPVIPELDDIIVGKMEICIKINELPADSRTLRNGWEEFIIDANGQMVKITIRPRTWKKLQTALHKFPMWVAHIRGKRGNRIKGGFELLTPGVQIFEKHPKV
;
A
#
# COMPACT_ATOMS: atom_id res chain seq x y z
N MET A 1 34.34 -0.90 9.54
CA MET A 1 33.59 -0.92 8.26
C MET A 1 32.67 -2.14 8.27
N THR A 2 31.64 -2.15 9.12
CA THR A 2 30.68 -3.25 9.21
C THR A 2 29.66 -3.06 8.09
N THR A 3 29.72 -3.92 7.08
CA THR A 3 28.72 -3.97 6.02
C THR A 3 27.42 -4.46 6.63
N ASP A 4 26.51 -3.52 6.85
CA ASP A 4 25.15 -3.73 7.31
C ASP A 4 24.46 -4.76 6.39
N THR A 5 24.50 -6.04 6.80
CA THR A 5 24.15 -7.16 5.93
C THR A 5 22.64 -7.32 6.01
N LYS A 6 21.92 -6.47 5.27
CA LYS A 6 20.47 -6.52 5.16
C LYS A 6 20.02 -7.96 4.92
N ARG A 7 19.27 -8.51 5.88
CA ARG A 7 18.77 -9.88 5.83
C ARG A 7 17.93 -10.08 4.57
N ILE A 8 18.42 -10.91 3.66
CA ILE A 8 17.73 -11.25 2.41
C ILE A 8 16.56 -12.18 2.74
N THR A 9 15.37 -11.83 2.28
CA THR A 9 14.12 -12.57 2.55
C THR A 9 13.60 -13.26 1.30
N LYS A 10 12.68 -14.23 1.46
CA LYS A 10 11.94 -14.84 0.33
C LYS A 10 11.30 -13.76 -0.57
N THR A 11 10.75 -12.71 0.04
CA THR A 11 10.10 -11.61 -0.70
C THR A 11 11.07 -10.81 -1.57
N THR A 12 12.31 -10.60 -1.12
CA THR A 12 13.33 -9.91 -1.92
C THR A 12 13.78 -10.78 -3.09
N LEU A 13 13.93 -12.09 -2.88
CA LEU A 13 14.26 -13.04 -3.95
C LEU A 13 13.15 -13.13 -5.00
N ASN A 14 11.89 -13.24 -4.57
CA ASN A 14 10.75 -13.27 -5.49
C ASN A 14 10.65 -12.00 -6.34
N LYS A 15 10.89 -10.82 -5.76
CA LYS A 15 10.89 -9.56 -6.54
C LYS A 15 11.98 -9.53 -7.61
N LEU A 16 13.17 -10.04 -7.30
CA LEU A 16 14.25 -10.14 -8.27
C LEU A 16 13.92 -11.15 -9.37
N ALA A 17 13.46 -12.34 -9.00
CA ALA A 17 13.01 -13.36 -9.95
C ALA A 17 11.93 -12.81 -10.89
N GLN A 18 10.92 -12.10 -10.35
CA GLN A 18 9.86 -11.50 -11.13
C GLN A 18 10.33 -10.39 -12.08
N SER A 19 11.36 -9.64 -11.67
CA SER A 19 11.97 -8.62 -12.52
C SER A 19 12.73 -9.20 -13.71
N ILE A 20 13.20 -10.45 -13.61
CA ILE A 20 14.02 -11.11 -14.63
C ILE A 20 13.13 -11.97 -15.54
N TYR A 21 12.27 -12.78 -14.95
CA TYR A 21 11.49 -13.82 -15.63
C TYR A 21 9.99 -13.52 -15.75
N GLY A 22 9.53 -12.40 -15.18
CA GLY A 22 8.12 -12.00 -15.22
C GLY A 22 7.31 -12.44 -14.00
N THR A 23 6.02 -12.07 -13.96
CA THR A 23 5.19 -12.15 -12.75
C THR A 23 4.91 -13.56 -12.23
N SER A 24 5.08 -14.59 -13.07
CA SER A 24 4.90 -16.00 -12.72
C SER A 24 6.09 -16.60 -11.96
N ALA A 25 7.26 -15.97 -12.02
CA ALA A 25 8.47 -16.51 -11.40
C ALA A 25 8.48 -16.31 -9.87
N TYR A 26 8.93 -17.33 -9.14
CA TYR A 26 9.09 -17.25 -7.69
C TYR A 26 10.25 -18.12 -7.20
N CYS A 27 10.76 -17.79 -6.02
CA CYS A 27 11.81 -18.54 -5.35
C CYS A 27 11.25 -19.26 -4.13
N GLU A 28 11.71 -20.49 -3.92
CA GLU A 28 11.30 -21.32 -2.80
C GLU A 28 12.49 -22.07 -2.21
N HIS A 29 12.51 -22.21 -0.89
CA HIS A 29 13.51 -22.99 -0.20
C HIS A 29 12.97 -24.41 0.04
N ILE A 30 13.62 -25.40 -0.56
CA ILE A 30 13.25 -26.81 -0.46
C ILE A 30 14.14 -27.49 0.59
N ARG A 31 13.53 -28.30 1.47
CA ARG A 31 14.22 -29.08 2.50
C ARG A 31 14.45 -30.55 2.12
N SER A 32 13.66 -31.04 1.18
CA SER A 32 13.76 -32.38 0.60
C SER A 32 14.70 -32.37 -0.61
N MET A 33 15.40 -33.48 -0.91
CA MET A 33 16.45 -33.55 -1.94
C MET A 33 17.68 -32.66 -1.63
N ARG A 34 18.27 -31.99 -2.62
CA ARG A 34 19.38 -31.05 -2.42
C ARG A 34 18.84 -29.79 -1.72
N ARG A 35 19.08 -29.73 -0.40
CA ARG A 35 18.63 -28.61 0.45
C ARG A 35 19.14 -27.27 -0.09
N GLY A 36 18.23 -26.34 -0.31
CA GLY A 36 18.56 -24.96 -0.70
C GLY A 36 17.42 -24.23 -1.38
N TRP A 37 17.76 -23.14 -2.03
CA TRP A 37 16.86 -22.27 -2.77
C TRP A 37 16.76 -22.69 -4.24
N TYR A 38 15.53 -22.64 -4.73
CA TYR A 38 15.17 -22.94 -6.10
C TYR A 38 14.37 -21.78 -6.70
N LEU A 39 14.59 -21.52 -8.00
CA LEU A 39 13.81 -20.62 -8.82
C LEU A 39 12.84 -21.45 -9.67
N TYR A 40 11.57 -21.09 -9.62
CA TYR A 40 10.51 -21.62 -10.45
C TYR A 40 10.17 -20.59 -11.53
N ASN A 41 10.28 -20.99 -12.79
CA ASN A 41 9.87 -20.19 -13.94
C ASN A 41 9.12 -21.09 -14.93
N ALA A 42 7.81 -20.85 -15.08
CA ALA A 42 6.92 -21.75 -15.81
C ALA A 42 7.03 -23.20 -15.30
N ASP A 43 7.57 -24.11 -16.09
CA ASP A 43 7.71 -25.54 -15.77
C ASP A 43 9.14 -25.94 -15.37
N GLU A 44 10.08 -24.99 -15.33
CA GLU A 44 11.47 -25.26 -14.97
C GLU A 44 11.75 -24.91 -13.50
N MET A 45 12.39 -25.86 -12.80
CA MET A 45 12.88 -25.71 -11.44
C MET A 45 14.41 -25.73 -11.45
N THR A 46 15.04 -24.60 -11.09
CA THR A 46 16.49 -24.43 -11.12
C THR A 46 17.06 -24.18 -9.73
N PHE A 47 18.16 -24.85 -9.38
CA PHE A 47 18.83 -24.64 -8.09
C PHE A 47 19.67 -23.35 -8.14
N ILE A 48 19.44 -22.43 -7.20
CA ILE A 48 20.05 -21.09 -7.21
C ILE A 48 20.99 -20.82 -6.02
N GLY A 49 21.05 -21.69 -5.01
CA GLY A 49 22.00 -21.57 -3.91
C GLY A 49 21.59 -22.31 -2.64
N ILE A 50 22.51 -22.50 -1.70
CA ILE A 50 22.26 -23.20 -0.42
C ILE A 50 21.58 -22.27 0.58
N ASN A 51 21.95 -20.98 0.57
CA ASN A 51 21.41 -19.94 1.45
C ASN A 51 20.82 -18.77 0.64
N ALA A 52 20.12 -17.86 1.32
CA ALA A 52 19.45 -16.74 0.67
C ALA A 52 20.42 -15.75 0.00
N ASN A 53 21.66 -15.66 0.50
CA ASN A 53 22.68 -14.76 -0.04
C ASN A 53 23.25 -15.27 -1.37
N GLU A 54 23.49 -16.58 -1.47
CA GLU A 54 23.88 -17.24 -2.72
C GLU A 54 22.77 -17.15 -3.76
N ALA A 55 21.52 -17.44 -3.36
CA ALA A 55 20.35 -17.30 -4.21
C ALA A 55 20.22 -15.87 -4.77
N PHE A 56 20.49 -14.87 -3.94
CA PHE A 56 20.45 -13.47 -4.35
C PHE A 56 21.58 -13.13 -5.32
N LYS A 57 22.82 -13.54 -5.03
CA LYS A 57 23.96 -13.36 -5.94
C LYS A 57 23.73 -14.01 -7.30
N TYR A 58 23.14 -15.21 -7.32
CA TYR A 58 22.77 -15.88 -8.55
C TYR A 58 21.79 -15.04 -9.37
N LEU A 59 20.70 -14.55 -8.76
CA LEU A 59 19.72 -13.70 -9.43
C LEU A 59 20.30 -12.34 -9.86
N GLU A 60 21.25 -11.77 -9.12
CA GLU A 60 21.95 -10.54 -9.53
C GLU A 60 22.92 -10.74 -10.68
N ALA A 61 23.55 -11.93 -10.77
CA ALA A 61 24.48 -12.27 -11.84
C ALA A 61 23.76 -12.54 -13.18
N ILE A 62 22.46 -12.85 -13.15
CA ILE A 62 21.67 -13.02 -14.37
C ILE A 62 21.55 -11.65 -15.06
N PRO A 63 21.97 -11.52 -16.34
CA PRO A 63 21.83 -10.27 -17.06
C PRO A 63 20.34 -9.91 -17.14
N LYS A 64 19.96 -8.83 -16.46
CA LYS A 64 18.62 -8.28 -16.57
C LYS A 64 18.37 -7.94 -18.05
N PRO A 65 17.16 -8.21 -18.59
CA PRO A 65 16.84 -7.78 -19.95
C PRO A 65 17.19 -6.31 -20.07
N ALA A 66 18.03 -5.98 -21.06
CA ALA A 66 18.63 -4.66 -21.18
C ALA A 66 17.52 -3.60 -21.24
N THR A 67 17.35 -2.84 -20.16
CA THR A 67 16.42 -1.73 -20.11
C THR A 67 16.75 -0.81 -21.28
N THR A 68 15.83 -0.68 -22.22
CA THR A 68 16.08 0.11 -23.41
C THR A 68 16.19 1.58 -22.98
N SER A 69 17.28 2.26 -23.32
CA SER A 69 17.42 3.70 -23.05
C SER A 69 16.17 4.44 -23.56
N PRO A 70 15.63 5.43 -22.81
CA PRO A 70 14.42 6.15 -23.22
C PRO A 70 14.49 6.74 -24.64
N GLU A 71 15.69 7.16 -25.08
CA GLU A 71 15.94 7.66 -26.43
C GLU A 71 15.81 6.56 -27.49
N LYS A 72 16.44 5.40 -27.25
CA LYS A 72 16.33 4.22 -28.11
C LYS A 72 14.89 3.72 -28.19
N MET A 73 14.17 3.78 -27.07
CA MET A 73 12.75 3.42 -27.03
C MET A 73 11.91 4.40 -27.84
N LEU A 74 12.18 5.71 -27.74
CA LEU A 74 11.51 6.72 -28.57
C LEU A 74 11.76 6.48 -30.06
N ASP A 75 12.95 6.03 -30.44
CA ASP A 75 13.29 5.66 -31.81
C ASP A 75 12.49 4.45 -32.32
N ILE A 76 12.35 3.42 -31.48
CA ILE A 76 11.52 2.25 -31.79
C ILE A 76 10.06 2.67 -31.96
N LEU A 77 9.56 3.52 -31.06
CA LEU A 77 8.20 4.03 -31.10
C LEU A 77 7.93 4.88 -32.35
N ALA A 78 8.86 5.75 -32.75
CA ALA A 78 8.74 6.56 -33.96
C ALA A 78 8.74 5.69 -35.23
N LYS A 79 9.55 4.63 -35.28
CA LYS A 79 9.55 3.66 -36.40
C LYS A 79 8.25 2.86 -36.48
N LYS A 80 7.72 2.42 -35.33
CA LYS A 80 6.46 1.66 -35.26
C LYS A 80 5.21 2.52 -35.52
N PHE A 81 5.23 3.77 -35.08
CA PHE A 81 4.08 4.69 -35.16
C PHE A 81 4.47 6.02 -35.83
N PRO A 82 4.84 6.00 -37.12
CA PRO A 82 5.36 7.17 -37.83
C PRO A 82 4.35 8.33 -37.94
N ASN A 83 3.05 8.03 -37.88
CA ASN A 83 1.98 9.04 -37.94
C ASN A 83 1.60 9.62 -36.57
N CYS A 84 2.15 9.06 -35.49
CA CYS A 84 1.82 9.46 -34.13
C CYS A 84 3.02 10.07 -33.39
N ILE A 85 4.20 9.49 -33.55
CA ILE A 85 5.41 9.87 -32.81
C ILE A 85 6.45 10.34 -33.82
N PHE A 86 6.62 11.66 -33.89
CA PHE A 86 7.50 12.31 -34.85
C PHE A 86 8.85 12.65 -34.25
N LYS A 87 9.95 12.41 -34.95
CA LYS A 87 11.26 12.96 -34.56
C LYS A 87 11.46 14.39 -35.07
N ASP A 88 10.86 14.72 -36.21
CA ASP A 88 10.96 16.04 -36.83
C ASP A 88 10.25 17.09 -35.96
N THR A 89 10.97 18.13 -35.58
CA THR A 89 10.46 19.24 -34.74
C THR A 89 9.22 19.90 -35.35
N THR A 90 9.15 20.03 -36.67
CA THR A 90 8.04 20.67 -37.38
C THR A 90 6.76 19.84 -37.37
N LYS A 91 6.87 18.52 -37.20
CA LYS A 91 5.72 17.59 -37.23
C LYS A 91 5.20 17.21 -35.85
N ILE A 92 5.90 17.60 -34.77
CA ILE A 92 5.49 17.28 -33.40
C ILE A 92 4.06 17.79 -33.15
N ARG A 93 3.20 16.91 -32.62
CA ARG A 93 1.80 17.20 -32.34
C ARG A 93 1.37 16.66 -30.97
N PRO A 94 0.39 17.29 -30.30
CA PRO A 94 -0.13 16.79 -29.03
C PRO A 94 -0.73 15.39 -29.14
N LEU A 95 -0.30 14.47 -28.27
CA LEU A 95 -0.76 13.07 -28.29
C LEU A 95 -2.11 12.88 -27.58
N GLN A 96 -2.88 11.87 -27.99
CA GLN A 96 -4.11 11.45 -27.30
C GLN A 96 -3.85 11.15 -25.81
N ARG A 97 -4.84 11.46 -24.95
CA ARG A 97 -4.77 11.07 -23.54
C ARG A 97 -4.67 9.55 -23.38
N TYR A 98 -3.82 9.12 -22.45
CA TYR A 98 -3.57 7.70 -22.16
C TYR A 98 -3.08 6.86 -23.36
N ILE A 99 -2.43 7.48 -24.36
CA ILE A 99 -1.92 6.79 -25.55
C ILE A 99 -0.95 5.63 -25.22
N HIS A 100 -0.22 5.72 -24.10
CA HIS A 100 0.65 4.65 -23.60
C HIS A 100 -0.07 3.30 -23.43
N LYS A 101 -1.37 3.28 -23.10
CA LYS A 101 -2.14 2.03 -22.99
C LYS A 101 -2.33 1.38 -24.35
N LYS A 102 -2.64 2.19 -25.36
CA LYS A 102 -2.82 1.71 -26.73
C LYS A 102 -1.49 1.26 -27.34
N ILE A 103 -0.39 2.00 -27.09
CA ILE A 103 0.97 1.61 -27.47
C ILE A 103 1.35 0.27 -26.83
N TYR A 104 1.08 0.10 -25.54
CA TYR A 104 1.37 -1.14 -24.83
C TYR A 104 0.61 -2.34 -25.42
N ALA A 105 -0.66 -2.14 -25.80
CA ALA A 105 -1.45 -3.16 -26.50
C ALA A 105 -0.91 -3.47 -27.90
N ALA A 106 -0.52 -2.45 -28.68
CA ALA A 106 0.00 -2.61 -30.04
C ALA A 106 1.43 -3.17 -30.12
N LEU A 107 2.14 -3.28 -28.99
CA LEU A 107 3.49 -3.85 -28.90
C LEU A 107 3.50 -5.28 -28.31
N ASP A 108 2.33 -5.93 -28.20
CA ASP A 108 2.16 -7.27 -27.63
C ASP A 108 2.84 -7.45 -26.26
N LYS A 109 2.92 -6.37 -25.47
CA LYS A 109 3.59 -6.35 -24.16
C LYS A 109 5.07 -6.76 -24.17
N LYS A 110 5.75 -6.67 -25.32
CA LYS A 110 7.18 -6.97 -25.46
C LYS A 110 8.09 -6.07 -24.62
N TYR A 111 7.63 -4.84 -24.36
CA TYR A 111 8.33 -3.85 -23.55
C TYR A 111 7.58 -3.59 -22.26
N SER A 112 8.32 -3.24 -21.20
CA SER A 112 7.71 -2.86 -19.94
C SER A 112 6.93 -1.55 -20.09
N LYS A 113 5.92 -1.36 -19.23
CA LYS A 113 5.13 -0.14 -19.21
C LYS A 113 6.00 1.07 -18.84
N GLU A 114 6.99 0.84 -17.99
CA GLU A 114 7.95 1.82 -17.51
C GLU A 114 8.85 2.35 -18.64
N GLU A 115 9.34 1.48 -19.52
CA GLU A 115 10.16 1.88 -20.68
C GLU A 115 9.37 2.76 -21.66
N ILE A 116 8.14 2.36 -21.99
CA ILE A 116 7.27 3.13 -22.88
C ILE A 116 6.95 4.50 -22.25
N LEU A 117 6.63 4.52 -20.96
CA LEU A 117 6.37 5.77 -20.25
C LEU A 117 7.61 6.66 -20.21
N ALA A 118 8.81 6.13 -19.99
CA ALA A 118 10.04 6.90 -19.99
C ALA A 118 10.29 7.59 -21.35
N ALA A 119 10.08 6.90 -22.45
CA ALA A 119 10.20 7.47 -23.80
C ALA A 119 9.15 8.56 -24.07
N LEU A 120 7.87 8.30 -23.73
CA LEU A 120 6.80 9.29 -23.90
C LEU A 120 7.00 10.52 -23.01
N VAL A 121 7.61 10.34 -21.84
CA VAL A 121 7.98 11.44 -20.95
C VAL A 121 8.99 12.34 -21.64
N LEU A 122 10.04 11.80 -22.28
CA LEU A 122 10.96 12.61 -23.08
C LEU A 122 10.24 13.37 -24.20
N TYR A 123 9.39 12.68 -24.97
CA TYR A 123 8.66 13.29 -26.07
C TYR A 123 7.77 14.45 -25.64
N THR A 124 6.96 14.23 -24.60
CA THR A 124 5.98 15.22 -24.10
C THR A 124 6.60 16.35 -23.27
N GLN A 125 7.90 16.26 -22.99
CA GLN A 125 8.69 17.29 -22.28
C GLN A 125 9.58 18.11 -23.20
N SER A 126 9.52 17.89 -24.50
CA SER A 126 10.16 18.80 -25.44
C SER A 126 9.49 20.18 -25.38
N THR A 127 10.30 21.24 -25.52
CA THR A 127 9.81 22.63 -25.62
C THR A 127 8.82 22.77 -26.78
N ILE A 128 9.16 22.19 -27.93
CA ILE A 128 8.32 22.18 -29.13
C ILE A 128 6.96 21.52 -28.85
N TYR A 129 6.94 20.42 -28.10
CA TYR A 129 5.68 19.76 -27.74
C TYR A 129 4.81 20.67 -26.86
N CYS A 130 5.41 21.36 -25.88
CA CYS A 130 4.71 22.34 -25.06
C CYS A 130 4.19 23.53 -25.88
N GLU A 131 4.95 24.03 -26.85
CA GLU A 131 4.49 25.10 -27.76
C GLU A 131 3.27 24.68 -28.55
N GLN A 132 3.29 23.48 -29.15
CA GLN A 132 2.14 22.96 -29.90
C GLN A 132 0.94 22.70 -29.00
N LEU A 133 1.18 22.23 -27.77
CA LEU A 133 0.11 22.06 -26.77
C LEU A 133 -0.48 23.41 -26.33
N ALA A 134 0.33 24.46 -26.25
CA ALA A 134 -0.11 25.82 -25.88
C ALA A 134 -0.92 26.51 -26.99
N LYS A 135 -0.61 26.23 -28.27
CA LYS A 135 -1.40 26.72 -29.43
C LYS A 135 -2.83 26.16 -29.47
N GLY A 136 -3.08 25.02 -28.82
CA GLY A 136 -4.39 24.37 -28.86
C GLY A 136 -4.61 23.53 -30.12
N GLY A 137 -5.88 23.32 -30.50
CA GLY A 137 -6.27 22.42 -31.60
C GLY A 137 -6.61 21.01 -31.14
N TYR A 138 -6.20 20.01 -31.92
CA TYR A 138 -6.57 18.60 -31.70
C TYR A 138 -5.35 17.73 -31.34
N ARG A 139 -5.60 16.75 -30.47
CA ARG A 139 -4.68 15.65 -30.19
C ARG A 139 -4.80 14.58 -31.26
N ILE A 140 -3.69 13.90 -31.52
CA ILE A 140 -3.63 12.79 -32.48
C ILE A 140 -3.66 11.42 -31.80
N ASN A 141 -4.38 10.47 -32.42
CA ASN A 141 -4.40 9.06 -32.01
C ASN A 141 -3.20 8.29 -32.61
N LEU A 142 -3.15 6.97 -32.40
CA LEU A 142 -2.06 6.12 -32.94
C LEU A 142 -2.02 6.06 -34.48
N ALA A 143 -3.16 6.24 -35.15
CA ALA A 143 -3.26 6.29 -36.60
C ALA A 143 -2.81 7.66 -37.16
N GLY A 144 -2.69 8.68 -36.31
CA GLY A 144 -2.38 10.06 -36.68
C GLY A 144 -3.62 10.93 -36.89
N GLU A 145 -4.81 10.42 -36.59
CA GLU A 145 -6.07 11.14 -36.80
C GLU A 145 -6.38 12.07 -35.61
N PRO A 146 -7.01 13.23 -35.85
CA PRO A 146 -7.51 14.11 -34.79
C PRO A 146 -8.57 13.40 -33.94
N CYS A 147 -8.40 13.39 -32.61
CA CYS A 147 -9.33 12.70 -31.71
C CYS A 147 -9.94 13.58 -30.62
N GLU A 148 -9.16 14.45 -29.98
CA GLU A 148 -9.58 15.20 -28.79
C GLU A 148 -9.14 16.65 -28.90
N THR A 149 -10.05 17.60 -28.63
CA THR A 149 -9.68 19.00 -28.51
C THR A 149 -8.86 19.26 -27.25
N ILE A 150 -7.91 20.18 -27.35
CA ILE A 150 -7.02 20.52 -26.23
C ILE A 150 -7.73 21.50 -25.30
N SER A 151 -8.11 21.03 -24.12
CA SER A 151 -8.68 21.87 -23.05
C SER A 151 -7.78 23.07 -22.70
N GLN A 152 -8.41 24.23 -22.45
CA GLN A 152 -7.75 25.46 -22.02
C GLN A 152 -6.82 25.26 -20.81
N LEU A 153 -7.20 24.38 -19.87
CA LEU A 153 -6.36 24.05 -18.71
C LEU A 153 -5.00 23.46 -19.11
N HIS A 154 -4.99 22.62 -20.15
CA HIS A 154 -3.75 22.03 -20.66
C HIS A 154 -2.90 23.05 -21.44
N GLN A 155 -3.54 23.99 -22.14
CA GLN A 155 -2.85 25.06 -22.86
C GLN A 155 -2.14 26.00 -21.86
N ALA A 156 -2.85 26.44 -20.82
CA ALA A 156 -2.30 27.28 -19.75
C ALA A 156 -1.15 26.59 -18.99
N ASP A 157 -1.28 25.28 -18.70
CA ASP A 157 -0.21 24.50 -18.07
C ASP A 157 1.03 24.37 -18.97
N ALA A 158 0.84 24.24 -20.29
CA ALA A 158 1.94 24.22 -21.25
C ALA A 158 2.64 25.59 -21.33
N GLN A 159 1.88 26.68 -21.42
CA GLN A 159 2.41 28.04 -21.43
C GLN A 159 3.18 28.36 -20.14
N ALA A 160 2.68 27.93 -18.97
CA ALA A 160 3.38 28.11 -17.70
C ALA A 160 4.72 27.37 -17.65
N ARG A 161 4.87 26.24 -18.35
CA ARG A 161 6.16 25.53 -18.47
C ARG A 161 7.13 26.24 -19.39
N LEU A 162 6.64 26.75 -20.53
CA LEU A 162 7.47 27.50 -21.49
C LEU A 162 8.04 28.77 -20.87
N VAL A 163 7.23 29.48 -20.07
CA VAL A 163 7.65 30.70 -19.34
C VAL A 163 8.55 30.38 -18.13
N GLY A 164 8.76 29.10 -17.80
CA GLY A 164 9.57 28.68 -16.65
C GLY A 164 8.89 28.87 -15.28
N LYS A 165 7.62 29.32 -15.23
CA LYS A 165 6.83 29.40 -13.99
C LYS A 165 6.60 28.02 -13.35
N ARG A 166 6.63 26.96 -14.15
CA ARG A 166 6.58 25.57 -13.68
C ARG A 166 7.76 24.80 -14.26
N PRO A 167 8.48 24.01 -13.45
CA PRO A 167 9.51 23.15 -14.00
C PRO A 167 8.89 22.14 -14.98
N MET A 168 9.67 21.76 -15.99
CA MET A 168 9.32 20.62 -16.82
C MET A 168 9.18 19.39 -15.90
N ARG A 169 8.17 18.55 -16.14
CA ARG A 169 7.78 17.51 -15.16
C ARG A 169 8.99 16.60 -14.90
N LEU A 170 9.58 16.64 -13.72
CA LEU A 170 10.66 15.69 -13.43
C LEU A 170 10.12 14.26 -13.55
N ILE A 171 10.90 13.34 -14.10
CA ILE A 171 10.63 11.90 -13.94
C ILE A 171 10.47 11.70 -12.44
N LYS A 172 9.25 11.39 -11.99
CA LYS A 172 9.01 11.08 -10.58
C LYS A 172 9.83 9.84 -10.28
N LYS A 173 11.06 10.02 -9.78
CA LYS A 173 11.80 8.95 -9.13
C LYS A 173 10.85 8.46 -8.06
N LYS A 174 10.39 7.21 -8.20
CA LYS A 174 9.55 6.57 -7.20
C LYS A 174 10.35 6.71 -5.91
N LYS A 175 9.93 7.58 -4.99
CA LYS A 175 10.58 7.65 -3.67
C LYS A 175 10.50 6.22 -3.18
N VAL A 176 11.65 5.56 -3.07
CA VAL A 176 11.72 4.26 -2.41
C VAL A 176 11.09 4.53 -1.06
N LYS A 177 9.92 3.94 -0.81
CA LYS A 177 9.26 4.04 0.48
C LYS A 177 10.32 3.49 1.43
N GLN A 178 11.01 4.36 2.17
CA GLN A 178 11.94 3.93 3.19
C GLN A 178 11.11 2.98 4.06
N SER A 179 11.46 1.70 4.03
CA SER A 179 10.95 0.77 5.02
C SER A 179 11.38 1.36 6.34
N LYS A 180 10.44 1.94 7.10
CA LYS A 180 10.72 2.24 8.50
C LYS A 180 11.27 0.94 9.08
N GLU A 181 12.50 0.97 9.55
CA GLU A 181 13.06 -0.18 10.24
C GLU A 181 12.09 -0.58 11.33
N PRO A 182 11.78 -1.88 11.46
CA PRO A 182 11.00 -2.32 12.60
C PRO A 182 11.74 -1.86 13.87
N PRO A 183 11.01 -1.41 14.90
CA PRO A 183 11.63 -1.03 16.16
C PRO A 183 12.52 -2.18 16.65
N VAL A 184 13.71 -1.85 17.13
CA VAL A 184 14.62 -2.81 17.76
C VAL A 184 13.88 -3.42 18.95
N ILE A 185 13.65 -4.73 18.91
CA ILE A 185 13.05 -5.47 20.02
C ILE A 185 14.20 -5.72 21.00
N PRO A 186 14.10 -5.30 22.29
CA PRO A 186 15.14 -5.57 23.28
C PRO A 186 15.33 -7.10 23.48
N GLU A 187 16.53 -7.49 23.89
CA GLU A 187 16.85 -8.89 24.19
C GLU A 187 16.00 -9.41 25.37
N LEU A 188 15.65 -10.71 25.38
CA LEU A 188 14.62 -11.26 26.28
C LEU A 188 14.87 -10.99 27.77
N ASP A 189 16.13 -10.86 28.17
CA ASP A 189 16.54 -10.64 29.57
C ASP A 189 16.23 -9.22 30.07
N ASP A 190 16.01 -8.26 29.16
CA ASP A 190 15.64 -6.88 29.48
C ASP A 190 14.11 -6.63 29.40
N ILE A 191 13.32 -7.66 29.07
CA ILE A 191 11.87 -7.50 28.89
C ILE A 191 11.16 -7.51 30.25
N ILE A 192 10.69 -6.33 30.66
CA ILE A 192 9.81 -6.19 31.82
C ILE A 192 8.42 -6.77 31.50
N VAL A 193 7.97 -7.75 32.29
CA VAL A 193 6.63 -8.33 32.17
C VAL A 193 5.58 -7.34 32.70
N GLY A 194 4.76 -6.81 31.80
CA GLY A 194 3.65 -5.92 32.14
C GLY A 194 2.31 -6.64 32.33
N LYS A 195 1.47 -6.15 33.25
CA LYS A 195 0.05 -6.54 33.34
C LYS A 195 -0.81 -5.54 32.58
N MET A 196 -1.57 -6.01 31.58
CA MET A 196 -2.49 -5.16 30.82
C MET A 196 -3.92 -5.29 31.35
N GLU A 197 -4.53 -4.15 31.68
CA GLU A 197 -5.95 -4.04 32.05
C GLU A 197 -6.66 -3.04 31.13
N ILE A 198 -7.90 -3.33 30.78
CA ILE A 198 -8.76 -2.50 29.93
C ILE A 198 -9.82 -1.86 30.82
N CYS A 199 -10.09 -0.57 30.62
CA CYS A 199 -11.13 0.18 31.32
C CYS A 199 -12.15 0.70 30.29
N ILE A 200 -13.41 0.32 30.46
CA ILE A 200 -14.54 0.75 29.63
C ILE A 200 -15.43 1.63 30.49
N LYS A 201 -15.85 2.78 29.94
CA LYS A 201 -16.70 3.73 30.66
C LYS A 201 -18.08 3.74 30.05
N ILE A 202 -19.10 3.65 30.90
CA ILE A 202 -20.51 3.80 30.52
C ILE A 202 -21.18 4.83 31.44
N ASN A 203 -22.15 5.55 30.91
CA ASN A 203 -23.04 6.47 31.62
C ASN A 203 -24.50 6.01 31.55
N GLU A 204 -24.78 4.93 30.83
CA GLU A 204 -26.10 4.36 30.61
C GLU A 204 -26.02 2.83 30.75
N LEU A 205 -27.13 2.22 31.15
CA LEU A 205 -27.21 0.75 31.24
C LEU A 205 -27.45 0.16 29.84
N PRO A 206 -26.75 -0.92 29.47
CA PRO A 206 -26.99 -1.64 28.22
C PRO A 206 -28.41 -2.21 28.17
N ALA A 207 -29.18 -1.82 27.14
CA ALA A 207 -30.57 -2.27 26.95
C ALA A 207 -30.66 -3.76 26.56
N ASP A 208 -29.56 -4.34 26.06
CA ASP A 208 -29.44 -5.72 25.62
C ASP A 208 -29.02 -6.68 26.75
N SER A 209 -29.05 -6.25 28.02
CA SER A 209 -28.67 -7.09 29.16
C SER A 209 -29.53 -8.34 29.27
N ARG A 210 -28.87 -9.50 29.43
CA ARG A 210 -29.48 -10.82 29.56
C ARG A 210 -29.06 -11.48 30.86
N THR A 211 -30.05 -11.86 31.66
CA THR A 211 -29.83 -12.66 32.86
C THR A 211 -29.52 -14.12 32.48
N LEU A 212 -28.36 -14.61 32.89
CA LEU A 212 -27.94 -16.00 32.73
C LEU A 212 -28.56 -16.89 33.82
N ARG A 213 -28.48 -18.21 33.64
CA ARG A 213 -29.05 -19.21 34.58
C ARG A 213 -28.56 -19.07 36.03
N ASN A 214 -27.38 -18.53 36.25
CA ASN A 214 -26.79 -18.29 37.56
C ASN A 214 -27.12 -16.90 38.14
N GLY A 215 -28.03 -16.15 37.51
CA GLY A 215 -28.40 -14.79 37.88
C GLY A 215 -27.36 -13.72 37.52
N TRP A 216 -26.33 -14.06 36.75
CA TRP A 216 -25.36 -13.09 36.26
C TRP A 216 -25.90 -12.35 35.05
N GLU A 217 -25.50 -11.10 34.89
CA GLU A 217 -25.97 -10.26 33.80
C GLU A 217 -24.91 -10.16 32.73
N GLU A 218 -25.29 -10.50 31.50
CA GLU A 218 -24.46 -10.47 30.31
C GLU A 218 -24.95 -9.42 29.32
N PHE A 219 -24.07 -8.58 28.81
CA PHE A 219 -24.39 -7.55 27.82
C PHE A 219 -23.19 -7.27 26.91
N ILE A 220 -23.44 -6.58 25.79
CA ILE A 220 -22.41 -6.18 24.83
C ILE A 220 -22.38 -4.66 24.72
N ILE A 221 -21.19 -4.07 24.80
CA ILE A 221 -20.98 -2.63 24.60
C ILE A 221 -20.12 -2.42 23.36
N ASP A 222 -20.51 -1.47 22.50
CA ASP A 222 -19.59 -0.95 21.48
C ASP A 222 -18.66 0.10 22.09
N ALA A 223 -17.37 -0.24 22.19
CA ALA A 223 -16.32 0.66 22.64
C ALA A 223 -15.44 1.06 21.46
N ASN A 224 -15.79 2.17 20.79
CA ASN A 224 -15.07 2.72 19.64
C ASN A 224 -14.91 1.74 18.45
N GLY A 225 -15.98 1.02 18.10
CA GLY A 225 -15.98 0.02 17.04
C GLY A 225 -15.41 -1.34 17.49
N GLN A 226 -15.30 -1.57 18.80
CA GLN A 226 -14.95 -2.86 19.38
C GLN A 226 -16.11 -3.36 20.25
N MET A 227 -16.72 -4.46 19.85
CA MET A 227 -17.77 -5.13 20.62
C MET A 227 -17.18 -5.81 21.84
N VAL A 228 -17.47 -5.31 23.03
CA VAL A 228 -17.00 -5.90 24.28
C VAL A 228 -18.14 -6.62 24.98
N LYS A 229 -18.02 -7.95 25.05
CA LYS A 229 -18.93 -8.79 25.83
C LYS A 229 -18.52 -8.78 27.29
N ILE A 230 -19.44 -8.47 28.18
CA ILE A 230 -19.18 -8.36 29.63
C ILE A 230 -20.23 -9.17 30.39
N THR A 231 -19.78 -9.97 31.35
CA THR A 231 -20.66 -10.72 32.26
C THR A 231 -20.34 -10.34 33.70
N ILE A 232 -21.28 -9.73 34.41
CA ILE A 232 -21.08 -9.27 35.79
C ILE A 232 -22.00 -9.97 36.79
N ARG A 233 -21.57 -10.01 38.05
CA ARG A 233 -22.34 -10.62 39.13
C ARG A 233 -23.63 -9.84 39.43
N PRO A 234 -24.72 -10.51 39.88
CA PRO A 234 -26.00 -9.85 40.15
C PRO A 234 -25.88 -8.69 41.16
N ARG A 235 -25.05 -8.85 42.21
CA ARG A 235 -24.80 -7.76 43.17
C ARG A 235 -24.18 -6.52 42.52
N THR A 236 -23.28 -6.72 41.55
CA THR A 236 -22.63 -5.64 40.82
C THR A 236 -23.61 -4.95 39.88
N TRP A 237 -24.46 -5.72 39.20
CA TRP A 237 -25.53 -5.16 38.36
C TRP A 237 -26.53 -4.34 39.16
N LYS A 238 -26.98 -4.84 40.32
CA LYS A 238 -27.84 -4.08 41.23
C LYS A 238 -27.22 -2.73 41.62
N LYS A 239 -25.91 -2.66 41.85
CA LYS A 239 -25.22 -1.38 42.12
C LYS A 239 -25.30 -0.40 40.94
N LEU A 240 -25.16 -0.87 39.71
CA LEU A 240 -25.31 -0.04 38.52
C LEU A 240 -26.76 0.47 38.37
N GLN A 241 -27.74 -0.40 38.62
CA GLN A 241 -29.15 0.00 38.66
C GLN A 241 -29.41 1.04 39.76
N THR A 242 -28.87 0.85 40.96
CA THR A 242 -29.01 1.85 42.04
C THR A 242 -28.40 3.18 41.64
N ALA A 243 -27.23 3.21 40.99
CA ALA A 243 -26.61 4.45 40.55
C ALA A 243 -27.43 5.21 39.52
N LEU A 244 -28.06 4.49 38.58
CA LEU A 244 -28.97 5.09 37.60
C LEU A 244 -30.15 5.82 38.25
N HIS A 245 -30.70 5.29 39.34
CA HIS A 245 -31.82 5.93 40.05
C HIS A 245 -31.37 7.00 41.05
N LYS A 246 -30.18 6.84 41.64
CA LYS A 246 -29.69 7.68 42.73
C LYS A 246 -29.05 8.98 42.24
N PHE A 247 -28.37 8.95 41.10
CA PHE A 247 -27.56 10.07 40.63
C PHE A 247 -28.07 10.59 39.29
N PRO A 248 -28.32 11.90 39.14
CA PRO A 248 -28.79 12.48 37.87
C PRO A 248 -27.74 12.33 36.76
N MET A 249 -26.46 12.31 37.13
CA MET A 249 -25.34 12.02 36.23
C MET A 249 -24.34 11.12 36.92
N TRP A 250 -23.98 10.01 36.26
CA TRP A 250 -23.02 9.04 36.76
C TRP A 250 -22.15 8.48 35.64
N VAL A 251 -21.01 7.92 36.01
CA VAL A 251 -20.14 7.17 35.10
C VAL A 251 -19.65 5.92 35.83
N ALA A 252 -19.84 4.76 35.23
CA ALA A 252 -19.21 3.52 35.69
C ALA A 252 -17.96 3.22 34.88
N HIS A 253 -16.87 2.91 35.59
CA HIS A 253 -15.66 2.32 35.05
C HIS A 253 -15.73 0.80 35.23
N ILE A 254 -15.81 0.08 34.12
CA ILE A 254 -15.76 -1.38 34.07
C ILE A 254 -14.34 -1.78 33.66
N ARG A 255 -13.56 -2.29 34.61
CA ARG A 255 -12.17 -2.72 34.39
C ARG A 255 -12.08 -4.22 34.29
N GLY A 256 -11.21 -4.74 33.44
CA GLY A 256 -10.96 -6.17 33.35
C GLY A 256 -9.80 -6.51 32.45
N LYS A 257 -9.53 -7.81 32.33
CA LYS A 257 -8.52 -8.35 31.42
C LYS A 257 -9.15 -8.62 30.06
N ARG A 258 -8.39 -8.40 28.98
CA ARG A 258 -8.83 -8.81 27.64
C ARG A 258 -8.90 -10.34 27.58
N GLY A 259 -10.08 -10.87 27.30
CA GLY A 259 -10.33 -12.28 27.12
C GLY A 259 -10.34 -12.72 25.67
N ASN A 260 -11.14 -13.74 25.41
CA ASN A 260 -11.28 -14.37 24.11
C ASN A 260 -11.77 -13.36 23.06
N ARG A 261 -11.30 -13.53 21.82
CA ARG A 261 -11.76 -12.73 20.70
C ARG A 261 -13.15 -13.21 20.27
N ILE A 262 -14.07 -12.28 20.05
CA ILE A 262 -15.39 -12.52 19.47
C ILE A 262 -15.51 -11.79 18.12
N LYS A 263 -16.58 -12.06 17.37
CA LYS A 263 -16.84 -11.35 16.11
C LYS A 263 -16.99 -9.84 16.39
N GLY A 264 -16.05 -9.04 15.89
CA GLY A 264 -16.07 -7.59 16.09
C GLY A 264 -15.49 -7.08 17.41
N GLY A 265 -14.93 -7.93 18.28
CA GLY A 265 -14.26 -7.46 19.50
C GLY A 265 -13.78 -8.57 20.42
N PHE A 266 -14.02 -8.47 21.73
CA PHE A 266 -13.51 -9.42 22.73
C PHE A 266 -14.41 -9.54 23.97
N GLU A 267 -14.19 -10.59 24.76
CA GLU A 267 -14.80 -10.76 26.08
C GLU A 267 -13.95 -10.08 27.16
N LEU A 268 -14.58 -9.35 28.09
CA LEU A 268 -13.89 -8.74 29.23
C LEU A 268 -13.90 -9.70 30.43
N LEU A 269 -12.74 -10.27 30.76
CA LEU A 269 -12.57 -11.18 31.89
C LEU A 269 -12.40 -10.40 33.19
N THR A 270 -12.87 -11.02 34.28
CA THR A 270 -12.79 -10.48 35.64
C THR A 270 -13.26 -9.02 35.75
N PRO A 271 -14.50 -8.69 35.32
CA PRO A 271 -14.97 -7.32 35.32
C PRO A 271 -15.19 -6.79 36.74
N GLY A 272 -14.45 -5.73 37.09
CA GLY A 272 -14.64 -4.91 38.28
C GLY A 272 -15.31 -3.58 37.93
N VAL A 273 -16.35 -3.21 38.67
CA VAL A 273 -17.14 -1.99 38.41
C VAL A 273 -16.95 -0.99 39.53
N GLN A 274 -16.55 0.23 39.18
CA GLN A 274 -16.51 1.39 40.06
C GLN A 274 -17.43 2.47 39.51
N ILE A 275 -18.27 3.06 40.36
CA ILE A 275 -19.26 4.05 39.94
C ILE A 275 -18.90 5.39 40.56
N PHE A 276 -18.95 6.44 39.73
CA PHE A 276 -18.66 7.82 40.12
C PHE A 276 -19.87 8.68 39.81
N GLU A 277 -20.29 9.50 40.78
CA GLU A 277 -21.24 10.58 40.54
C GLU A 277 -20.53 11.71 39.80
N LYS A 278 -21.18 12.27 38.78
CA LYS A 278 -20.62 13.36 37.98
C LYS A 278 -21.46 14.61 38.20
N HIS A 279 -20.80 15.71 38.52
CA HIS A 279 -21.43 17.02 38.57
C HIS A 279 -21.24 17.74 37.22
N PRO A 280 -22.15 18.66 36.84
CA PRO A 280 -21.95 19.51 35.68
C PRO A 280 -20.63 20.26 35.83
N LYS A 281 -19.84 20.37 34.75
CA LYS A 281 -18.72 21.31 34.76
C LYS A 281 -19.32 22.71 34.65
N VAL A 282 -19.22 23.49 35.73
CA VAL A 282 -19.45 24.95 35.72
C VAL A 282 -18.35 25.61 34.93
#